data_AF-A0A5N5TJ26-F1
#
_entry.id   AF-A0A5N5TJ26-F1
#
_cell.length_a   1.000
_cell.length_b   1.000
_cell.length_c   1.000
_cell.angle_alpha   90.00
_cell.angle_beta   90.00
_cell.angle_gamma   90.00
#
_symmetry.space_group_name_H-M   'P 1'
#
loop_
_entity.id
_entity.type
_entity.pdbx_description
1 polymer ?
#
loop_
_entity_poly.entity_id
_entity_poly.type
_entity_poly.pdbx_seq_one_letter_code
_entity_poly.pdbx_strand_id
1 'polypeptide(L)'
;LRSRFSSDFRYSFYLAENSNLKKLWDWNFRSKELFINGSVYIHFNNKLCDSEIAKFRQVANIKDGQISNHTNGMNAPCTIFHTHLSAVPGSTNGSIPFKLDA
;
A
#
# COMPACT_ATOMS: atom_id res chain seq x y z
N LEU A 1 -13.67 12.74 -3.98
CA LEU A 1 -12.46 13.46 -3.53
C LEU A 1 -12.23 14.60 -4.50
N ARG A 2 -12.57 15.83 -4.09
CA ARG A 2 -12.33 17.06 -4.85
C ARG A 2 -11.12 17.71 -4.20
N SER A 3 -9.98 17.75 -4.89
CA SER A 3 -8.77 18.42 -4.39
C SER A 3 -9.02 19.93 -4.35
N ARG A 4 -8.69 20.56 -3.22
CA ARG A 4 -8.83 21.99 -2.99
C ARG A 4 -7.45 22.62 -3.23
N PHE A 5 -7.35 23.53 -4.20
CA PHE A 5 -6.12 24.23 -4.53
C PHE A 5 -5.82 25.28 -3.44
N SER A 6 -4.65 25.21 -2.82
CA SER A 6 -4.07 26.27 -1.99
C SER A 6 -2.70 26.62 -2.57
N SER A 7 -2.41 27.92 -2.64
CA SER A 7 -1.29 28.54 -3.37
C SER A 7 0.12 28.10 -2.92
N ASP A 8 0.25 27.33 -1.85
CA ASP A 8 1.54 26.89 -1.28
C ASP A 8 1.95 25.46 -1.64
N PHE A 9 1.08 24.66 -2.26
CA PHE A 9 1.38 23.25 -2.53
C PHE A 9 1.69 23.01 -4.02
N ARG A 10 2.98 22.80 -4.33
CA ARG A 10 3.50 22.36 -5.64
C ARG A 10 2.95 21.01 -6.13
N TYR A 11 2.15 20.34 -5.32
CA TYR A 11 1.63 19.00 -5.57
C TYR A 11 0.10 19.02 -5.58
N SER A 12 -0.50 18.42 -6.59
CA SER A 12 -1.95 18.24 -6.73
C SER A 12 -2.50 17.12 -5.84
N PHE A 13 -1.60 16.29 -5.30
CA PHE A 13 -1.88 15.26 -4.30
C PHE A 13 -0.71 15.16 -3.32
N TYR A 14 -1.00 15.24 -2.02
CA TYR A 14 -0.01 15.19 -0.96
C TYR A 14 -0.42 14.14 0.08
N LEU A 15 0.44 13.14 0.29
CA LEU A 15 0.23 12.04 1.22
C LEU A 15 1.51 11.77 2.00
N ALA A 16 1.54 12.18 3.27
CA ALA A 16 2.72 12.06 4.12
C ALA A 16 2.37 11.51 5.50
N GLU A 17 3.30 10.78 6.11
CA GLU A 17 3.33 10.47 7.55
C GLU A 17 2.12 9.67 8.08
N ASN A 18 1.47 8.85 7.24
CA ASN A 18 0.40 7.98 7.71
C ASN A 18 0.94 6.61 8.12
N SER A 19 1.18 6.41 9.42
CA SER A 19 1.79 5.21 9.99
C SER A 19 0.93 3.92 9.96
N ASN A 20 -0.35 4.04 9.57
CA ASN A 20 -1.29 2.93 9.54
C ASN A 20 -1.98 2.73 8.19
N LEU A 21 -1.74 3.63 7.24
CA LEU A 21 -2.35 3.54 5.92
C LEU A 21 -1.75 2.36 5.15
N LYS A 22 -2.61 1.43 4.74
CA LYS A 22 -2.22 0.21 4.01
C LYS A 22 -2.73 0.19 2.57
N LYS A 23 -3.90 0.77 2.33
CA LYS A 23 -4.60 0.80 1.04
C LYS A 23 -5.04 2.22 0.75
N LEU A 24 -4.95 2.61 -0.51
CA LEU A 24 -5.45 3.91 -0.98
C LEU A 24 -6.93 3.81 -1.36
N TRP A 25 -7.30 2.72 -2.04
CA TRP A 25 -8.66 2.42 -2.46
C TRP A 25 -8.91 0.92 -2.50
N ASP A 26 -10.19 0.55 -2.54
CA ASP A 26 -10.58 -0.75 -3.09
C ASP A 26 -10.66 -0.63 -4.63
N TRP A 27 -9.67 -1.18 -5.31
CA TRP A 27 -9.55 -1.08 -6.76
C TRP A 27 -10.61 -1.88 -7.52
N ASN A 28 -11.29 -2.83 -6.87
CA ASN A 28 -12.34 -3.63 -7.51
C ASN A 28 -13.63 -2.81 -7.72
N PHE A 29 -13.86 -1.80 -6.86
CA PHE A 29 -15.08 -0.99 -6.88
C PHE A 29 -14.84 0.46 -7.28
N ARG A 30 -13.59 0.85 -7.53
CA ARG A 30 -13.25 2.21 -7.93
C ARG A 30 -13.55 2.42 -9.42
N SER A 31 -14.39 3.41 -9.75
CA SER A 31 -14.53 3.87 -11.13
C SER A 31 -13.18 4.35 -11.69
N LYS A 32 -12.88 4.01 -12.94
CA LYS A 32 -11.58 4.30 -13.60
C LYS A 32 -11.27 5.80 -13.77
N GLU A 33 -12.21 6.67 -13.42
CA GLU A 33 -12.10 8.12 -13.57
C GLU A 33 -11.54 8.76 -12.29
N LEU A 34 -10.33 8.38 -11.90
CA LEU A 34 -9.52 9.26 -11.06
C LEU A 34 -8.59 10.01 -12.00
N PHE A 35 -8.64 11.33 -12.02
CA PHE A 35 -7.71 12.13 -12.80
C PHE A 35 -7.07 13.16 -11.88
N ILE A 36 -5.75 13.11 -11.77
CA ILE A 36 -4.96 14.06 -10.99
C ILE A 36 -4.09 14.82 -11.97
N ASN A 37 -4.45 16.09 -12.22
CA ASN A 37 -3.64 16.98 -13.03
C ASN A 37 -2.61 17.67 -12.13
N GLY A 38 -1.36 17.22 -12.17
CA GLY A 38 -0.23 17.80 -11.44
C GLY A 38 0.67 16.75 -10.78
N SER A 39 1.76 17.21 -10.18
CA SER A 39 2.72 16.35 -9.47
C SER A 39 2.15 15.83 -8.15
N VAL A 40 2.59 14.64 -7.73
CA VAL A 40 2.22 14.08 -6.42
C VAL A 40 3.38 14.02 -5.44
N TYR A 41 3.07 13.97 -4.15
CA TYR A 41 4.02 13.73 -3.08
C TYR A 41 3.53 12.58 -2.19
N ILE A 42 4.29 11.48 -2.09
CA ILE A 42 3.95 10.29 -1.28
C ILE A 42 5.16 9.79 -0.49
N HIS A 43 5.23 10.11 0.79
CA HIS A 43 6.39 9.80 1.66
C HIS A 43 5.96 9.33 3.05
N PHE A 44 6.80 8.56 3.75
CA PHE A 44 6.62 8.19 5.16
C PHE A 44 5.32 7.43 5.49
N ASN A 45 4.75 6.70 4.53
CA ASN A 45 3.59 5.82 4.76
C ASN A 45 4.08 4.39 4.98
N ASN A 46 4.62 4.11 6.16
CA ASN A 46 5.41 2.90 6.45
C ASN A 46 4.66 1.56 6.28
N LYS A 47 3.33 1.54 6.19
CA LYS A 47 2.52 0.33 5.91
C LYS A 47 1.85 0.33 4.53
N LEU A 48 2.08 1.36 3.72
CA LEU A 48 1.54 1.49 2.38
C LEU A 48 2.51 0.87 1.38
N CYS A 49 2.09 -0.20 0.73
CA CYS A 49 2.94 -0.92 -0.21
C CYS A 49 3.10 -0.21 -1.56
N ASP A 50 4.28 -0.37 -2.17
CA ASP A 50 4.59 0.18 -3.49
C ASP A 50 3.62 -0.28 -4.58
N SER A 51 3.08 -1.49 -4.46
CA SER A 51 2.05 -2.02 -5.37
C SER A 51 0.78 -1.17 -5.38
N GLU A 52 0.36 -0.63 -4.23
CA GLU A 52 -0.80 0.25 -4.16
C GLU A 52 -0.51 1.63 -4.73
N ILE A 53 0.70 2.14 -4.52
CA ILE A 53 1.13 3.39 -5.12
C ILE A 53 1.24 3.24 -6.65
N ALA A 54 1.76 2.11 -7.13
CA ALA A 54 1.83 1.81 -8.56
C ALA A 54 0.42 1.72 -9.19
N LYS A 55 -0.53 1.05 -8.51
CA LYS A 55 -1.91 0.96 -8.98
C LYS A 55 -2.57 2.34 -9.04
N PHE A 56 -2.37 3.14 -8.02
CA PHE A 56 -2.84 4.53 -7.98
C PHE A 56 -2.27 5.36 -9.14
N ARG A 57 -0.96 5.30 -9.39
CA ARG A 57 -0.34 6.03 -10.53
C ARG A 57 -0.93 5.61 -11.86
N GLN A 58 -1.16 4.32 -12.05
CA GLN A 58 -1.75 3.77 -13.27
C GLN A 58 -3.18 4.30 -13.47
N VAL A 59 -4.03 4.20 -12.45
CA VAL A 59 -5.45 4.60 -12.55
C VAL A 59 -5.59 6.12 -12.67
N ALA A 60 -4.78 6.87 -11.95
CA ALA A 60 -4.82 8.34 -11.94
C ALA A 60 -4.01 9.01 -13.06
N ASN A 61 -3.37 8.22 -13.93
CA ASN A 61 -2.49 8.68 -15.01
C ASN A 61 -1.40 9.65 -14.54
N ILE A 62 -0.74 9.33 -13.42
CA ILE A 62 0.24 10.20 -12.77
C ILE A 62 1.61 10.02 -13.41
N LYS A 63 2.03 11.04 -14.15
CA LYS A 63 3.34 11.07 -14.81
C LYS A 63 4.46 11.45 -13.85
N ASP A 64 4.25 12.49 -13.05
CA ASP A 64 5.29 13.10 -12.23
C ASP A 64 4.95 13.12 -10.73
N GLY A 65 5.99 13.04 -9.90
CA GLY A 65 5.84 13.17 -8.45
C GLY A 65 7.09 12.75 -7.68
N GLN A 66 7.12 13.15 -6.41
CA GLN A 66 8.11 12.67 -5.43
C GLN A 66 7.50 11.55 -4.62
N ILE A 67 7.99 10.34 -4.84
CA ILE A 67 7.48 9.11 -4.22
C ILE A 67 8.70 8.34 -3.71
N SER A 68 8.75 8.09 -2.41
CA SER A 68 9.88 7.39 -1.78
C SER A 68 9.56 5.90 -1.58
N ASN A 69 10.25 5.03 -2.32
CA ASN A 69 10.26 3.58 -2.10
C ASN A 69 10.95 3.16 -0.79
N HIS A 70 11.78 4.03 -0.20
CA HIS A 70 12.49 3.75 1.04
C HIS A 70 11.62 3.97 2.28
N THR A 71 10.67 4.91 2.23
CA THR A 71 9.88 5.32 3.41
C THR A 71 8.45 4.78 3.36
N ASN A 72 7.92 4.49 2.17
CA ASN A 72 6.66 3.78 2.03
C ASN A 72 6.90 2.27 2.18
N GLY A 73 5.99 1.57 2.86
CA GLY A 73 6.03 0.10 2.98
C GLY A 73 7.14 -0.48 3.88
N MET A 74 8.03 0.35 4.45
CA MET A 74 9.18 -0.08 5.28
C MET A 74 8.81 -1.05 6.42
N ASN A 75 7.63 -0.89 7.02
CA ASN A 75 7.18 -1.65 8.19
C ASN A 75 6.04 -2.63 7.86
N ALA A 76 5.89 -3.02 6.59
CA ALA A 76 4.88 -3.99 6.19
C ALA A 76 5.43 -5.05 5.22
N PRO A 77 5.05 -6.33 5.39
CA PRO A 77 5.30 -7.34 4.37
C PRO A 77 4.41 -7.07 3.16
N CYS A 78 4.98 -6.49 2.11
CA CYS A 78 4.25 -6.16 0.88
C CYS A 78 4.12 -7.32 -0.11
N THR A 79 4.84 -8.40 0.14
CA THR A 79 4.76 -9.64 -0.64
C THR A 79 4.17 -10.73 0.25
N ILE A 80 3.05 -11.29 -0.19
CA ILE A 80 2.39 -12.41 0.49
C ILE A 80 2.73 -13.67 -0.30
N PHE A 81 3.40 -14.61 0.37
CA PHE A 81 3.62 -15.95 -0.15
C PHE A 81 2.58 -16.87 0.46
N HIS A 82 1.88 -17.64 -0.38
CA HIS A 82 0.97 -18.67 0.09
C HIS A 82 1.80 -19.94 0.31
N THR A 83 1.97 -20.31 1.57
CA THR A 83 2.65 -21.55 1.97
C THR A 83 1.62 -22.54 2.47
N HIS A 84 1.77 -23.81 2.09
CA HIS A 84 0.92 -24.87 2.62
C HIS A 84 1.38 -25.24 4.04
N LEU A 85 0.43 -25.32 4.97
CA LEU A 85 0.67 -25.62 6.37
C LEU A 85 -0.12 -26.88 6.73
N SER A 86 0.58 -27.89 7.22
CA SER A 86 -0.02 -29.15 7.65
C SER A 86 0.06 -29.30 9.17
N ALA A 87 -1.01 -29.77 9.80
CA ALA A 87 -1.00 -30.10 11.23
C ALA A 87 -0.16 -31.36 11.47
N VAL A 88 0.69 -31.35 12.49
CA VAL A 88 1.47 -32.54 12.87
C VAL A 88 0.69 -33.32 13.93
N PRO A 89 0.48 -34.64 13.77
CA PRO A 89 -0.14 -35.45 14.81
C PRO A 89 0.73 -35.51 16.07
N GLY A 90 0.22 -35.03 17.20
CA GLY A 90 0.90 -35.07 18.49
C GLY A 90 0.34 -34.04 19.46
N SER A 91 -0.38 -34.50 20.50
CA SER A 91 -0.91 -33.65 21.56
C SER A 91 0.17 -33.45 22.62
N THR A 92 0.56 -32.20 22.85
CA THR A 92 1.19 -31.80 24.12
C THR A 92 0.24 -30.84 24.81
N ASN A 93 0.22 -30.83 26.15
CA ASN A 93 -0.64 -29.96 26.94
C ASN A 93 -0.51 -28.49 26.49
N GLY A 94 -1.44 -28.03 25.66
CA GLY A 94 -1.56 -26.64 25.22
C GLY A 94 -0.83 -26.24 23.92
N SER A 95 -0.19 -27.15 23.19
CA SER A 95 0.48 -26.78 21.91
C SER A 95 -0.16 -27.46 20.69
N ILE A 96 -0.26 -26.71 19.58
CA ILE A 96 -0.71 -27.19 18.28
C ILE A 96 0.48 -27.15 17.31
N PRO A 97 1.14 -28.27 17.01
CA PRO A 97 2.29 -28.30 16.12
C PRO A 97 1.87 -28.23 14.66
N PHE A 98 2.57 -27.40 13.89
CA PHE A 98 2.38 -27.26 12.45
C PHE A 98 3.71 -27.48 11.72
N LYS A 99 3.63 -28.04 10.52
CA LYS A 99 4.75 -28.18 9.58
C LYS A 99 4.49 -27.29 8.36
N LEU A 100 5.50 -26.53 7.98
CA LEU A 100 5.52 -25.82 6.71
C LEU A 100 5.89 -26.82 5.61
N ASP A 101 5.03 -26.98 4.63
CA ASP A 101 5.34 -27.76 3.44
C ASP A 101 6.00 -26.81 2.43
N ALA A 102 7.27 -27.08 2.12
CA ALA A 102 8.08 -26.28 1.19
C ALA A 102 7.81 -26.68 -0.27
#